data_AF-A0A0M8WTV3-F1
#
_entry.id   AF-A0A0M8WTV3-F1
#
_cell.length_a   1.000
_cell.length_b   1.000
_cell.length_c   1.000
_cell.angle_alpha   90.00
_cell.angle_beta   90.00
_cell.angle_gamma   90.00
#
_symmetry.space_group_name_H-M   'P 1'
#
loop_
_entity.id
_entity.type
_entity.pdbx_description
1 polymer ?
#
loop_
_entity_poly.entity_id
_entity_poly.type
_entity_poly.pdbx_seq_one_letter_code
_entity_poly.pdbx_strand_id
1 'polypeptide(L)'
;MAVPRNALKKWEKVRAFALGLPDAVEEFPWGESVAKVNKKVFVFLGVQDGSYPLGVTVKLTDETAHAHALACPGAEPAGYGLGKAGWVSIPLERQGAPAAEVLCDWVEESYRVIAPKRLIAALDGA
;
A
#
# COMPACT_ATOMS: atom_id res chain seq x y z
N MET A 1 15.56 -1.75 -15.36
CA MET A 1 15.34 -0.30 -15.60
C MET A 1 15.51 0.39 -14.24
N ALA A 2 16.23 1.51 -14.13
CA ALA A 2 16.41 2.14 -12.82
C ALA A 2 15.10 2.77 -12.35
N VAL A 3 14.60 2.36 -11.18
CA VAL A 3 13.39 2.93 -10.58
C VAL A 3 13.59 4.45 -10.43
N PRO A 4 12.65 5.30 -10.87
CA PRO A 4 12.79 6.74 -10.77
C PRO A 4 12.94 7.18 -9.30
N ARG A 5 13.92 8.07 -9.04
CA ARG A 5 14.23 8.57 -7.68
C ARG A 5 13.02 9.12 -6.93
N ASN A 6 12.07 9.72 -7.64
CA ASN A 6 10.84 10.25 -7.03
C ASN A 6 9.90 9.13 -6.56
N ALA A 7 9.80 8.04 -7.31
CA ALA A 7 9.00 6.87 -6.92
C ALA A 7 9.62 6.19 -5.70
N LEU A 8 10.96 6.04 -5.66
CA LEU A 8 11.68 5.55 -4.49
C LEU A 8 11.40 6.39 -3.24
N LYS A 9 11.52 7.73 -3.33
CA LYS A 9 11.22 8.60 -2.18
C LYS A 9 9.78 8.46 -1.67
N LYS A 10 8.81 8.33 -2.57
CA LYS A 10 7.40 8.09 -2.18
C LYS A 10 7.26 6.74 -1.49
N TRP A 11 7.82 5.70 -2.09
CA TRP A 11 7.82 4.35 -1.56
C TRP A 11 8.45 4.27 -0.17
N GLU A 12 9.62 4.88 0.03
CA GLU A 12 10.30 4.90 1.32
C GLU A 12 9.46 5.57 2.40
N LYS A 13 8.78 6.67 2.07
CA LYS A 13 7.84 7.34 2.99
C LYS A 13 6.66 6.44 3.35
N VAL A 14 6.02 5.82 2.35
CA VAL A 14 4.86 4.94 2.56
C VAL A 14 5.26 3.71 3.37
N ARG A 15 6.42 3.11 3.06
CA ARG A 15 6.99 2.00 3.83
C ARG A 15 7.28 2.41 5.28
N ALA A 16 7.94 3.54 5.48
CA ALA A 16 8.25 4.02 6.84
C ALA A 16 6.97 4.27 7.65
N PHE A 17 5.94 4.83 7.01
CA PHE A 17 4.62 5.01 7.64
C PHE A 17 3.96 3.66 7.97
N ALA A 18 3.91 2.74 7.00
CA ALA A 18 3.33 1.41 7.18
C ALA A 18 3.98 0.65 8.33
N LEU A 19 5.31 0.72 8.46
CA LEU A 19 6.08 0.07 9.52
C LEU A 19 6.03 0.82 10.86
N GLY A 20 5.57 2.07 10.87
CA GLY A 20 5.28 2.82 12.08
C GLY A 20 3.95 2.44 12.72
N LEU A 21 3.08 1.72 12.01
CA LEU A 21 1.79 1.29 12.54
C LEU A 21 1.95 0.19 13.60
N PRO A 22 1.00 0.09 14.56
CA PRO A 22 1.10 -0.88 15.64
C PRO A 22 1.21 -2.33 15.13
N ASP A 23 2.19 -3.09 15.63
CA ASP A 23 2.38 -4.51 15.25
C ASP A 23 2.66 -4.72 13.73
N ALA A 24 2.99 -3.65 13.00
CA ALA A 24 3.34 -3.76 11.59
C ALA A 24 4.77 -4.27 11.41
N VAL A 25 4.91 -5.28 10.55
CA VAL A 25 6.21 -5.90 10.23
C VAL A 25 6.39 -5.99 8.73
N GLU A 26 7.62 -5.83 8.27
CA GLU A 26 7.98 -6.06 6.88
C GLU A 26 8.37 -7.53 6.66
N GLU A 27 7.85 -8.12 5.59
CA GLU A 27 8.25 -9.45 5.13
C GLU A 27 8.37 -9.50 3.60
N PHE A 28 9.00 -10.57 3.09
CA PHE A 28 9.25 -10.78 1.66
C PHE A 28 8.82 -12.18 1.19
N PRO A 29 7.54 -12.56 1.33
CA PRO A 29 7.06 -13.92 1.05
C PRO A 29 7.24 -14.36 -0.42
N TRP A 30 7.22 -13.42 -1.38
CA TRP A 30 7.38 -13.70 -2.81
C TRP A 30 8.58 -12.97 -3.43
N GLY A 31 9.52 -12.49 -2.60
CA GLY A 31 10.63 -11.64 -3.03
C GLY A 31 10.26 -10.17 -3.22
N GLU A 32 8.97 -9.83 -3.17
CA GLU A 32 8.48 -8.45 -3.07
C GLU A 32 8.31 -8.03 -1.60
N SER A 33 8.42 -6.73 -1.35
CA SER A 33 8.25 -6.15 -0.01
C SER A 33 6.77 -6.10 0.34
N VAL A 34 6.37 -6.64 1.49
CA VAL A 34 4.99 -6.54 2.00
C VAL A 34 4.98 -6.13 3.46
N ALA A 35 4.02 -5.30 3.84
CA ALA A 35 3.76 -4.98 5.23
C ALA A 35 2.61 -5.86 5.76
N LYS A 36 2.85 -6.49 6.90
CA LYS A 36 1.91 -7.36 7.59
C LYS A 36 1.58 -6.83 8.97
N VAL A 37 0.35 -7.01 9.38
CA VAL A 37 -0.14 -6.78 10.74
C VAL A 37 -0.77 -8.07 11.22
N ASN A 38 -0.42 -8.54 12.41
CA ASN A 38 -1.00 -9.76 12.98
C ASN A 38 -1.00 -10.97 12.01
N LYS A 39 0.12 -11.19 11.30
CA LYS A 39 0.30 -12.24 10.27
C LYS A 39 -0.55 -12.08 8.99
N LYS A 40 -1.21 -10.95 8.77
CA LYS A 40 -1.98 -10.65 7.56
C LYS A 40 -1.34 -9.50 6.79
N VAL A 41 -1.21 -9.65 5.48
CA VAL A 41 -0.73 -8.57 4.61
C VAL A 41 -1.79 -7.48 4.53
N PHE A 42 -1.40 -6.24 4.79
CA PHE A 42 -2.25 -5.06 4.61
C PHE A 42 -1.72 -4.12 3.52
N VAL A 43 -0.43 -4.18 3.16
CA VAL A 43 0.12 -3.42 2.03
C VAL A 43 1.12 -4.27 1.28
N PHE A 44 1.06 -4.24 -0.04
CA PHE A 44 2.14 -4.71 -0.91
C PHE A 44 2.91 -3.50 -1.40
N LEU A 45 4.22 -3.53 -1.23
CA LEU A 45 5.15 -2.47 -1.62
C LEU A 45 5.91 -2.82 -2.90
N GLY A 46 5.69 -4.01 -3.48
CA GLY A 46 6.30 -4.45 -4.74
C GLY A 46 7.82 -4.68 -4.64
N VAL A 47 8.48 -4.75 -5.80
CA VAL A 47 9.91 -5.06 -5.93
C VAL A 47 10.69 -3.83 -6.37
N GLN A 48 11.80 -3.53 -5.68
CA GLN A 48 12.66 -2.37 -6.00
C GLN A 48 13.72 -2.67 -7.08
N ASP A 49 13.84 -3.93 -7.50
CA ASP A 49 14.88 -4.40 -8.44
C ASP A 49 14.70 -3.86 -9.88
N GLY A 50 13.58 -3.19 -10.16
CA GLY A 50 13.30 -2.63 -11.49
C GLY A 50 12.92 -3.69 -12.54
N SER A 51 12.61 -4.90 -12.07
CA SER A 51 12.00 -5.99 -12.83
C SER A 51 10.50 -5.72 -13.13
N TYR A 52 9.82 -4.98 -12.25
CA TYR A 52 8.43 -4.54 -12.40
C TYR A 52 8.29 -3.08 -11.99
N PRO A 53 7.27 -2.37 -12.50
CA PRO A 53 7.05 -1.00 -12.12
C PRO A 53 6.76 -0.90 -10.62
N LEU A 54 7.50 -0.01 -9.93
CA LEU A 54 7.32 0.17 -8.49
C LEU A 54 5.91 0.69 -8.20
N GLY A 55 5.18 -0.01 -7.33
CA GLY A 55 3.80 0.28 -7.01
C GLY A 55 3.47 -0.06 -5.57
N VAL A 56 2.34 0.46 -5.11
CA VAL A 56 1.78 0.13 -3.80
C VAL A 56 0.40 -0.48 -4.04
N THR A 57 0.17 -1.66 -3.48
CA THR A 57 -1.16 -2.29 -3.49
C THR A 57 -1.74 -2.22 -2.09
N VAL A 58 -2.91 -1.61 -1.99
CA VAL A 58 -3.64 -1.37 -0.73
C VAL A 58 -5.06 -1.89 -0.86
N LYS A 59 -5.65 -2.27 0.27
CA LYS A 59 -7.04 -2.70 0.33
C LYS A 59 -7.91 -1.53 0.76
N LEU A 60 -8.75 -1.07 -0.15
CA LEU A 60 -9.69 0.02 0.08
C LEU A 60 -11.10 -0.54 0.05
N THR A 61 -11.77 -0.47 1.20
CA THR A 61 -13.17 -0.88 1.34
C THR A 61 -14.12 0.30 1.31
N ASP A 62 -13.61 1.51 1.55
CA ASP A 62 -14.39 2.72 1.32
C ASP A 62 -14.57 2.94 -0.19
N GLU A 63 -15.82 3.09 -0.62
CA GLU A 63 -16.15 3.24 -2.05
C GLU A 63 -15.55 4.52 -2.65
N THR A 64 -15.42 5.58 -1.85
CA THR A 64 -14.85 6.86 -2.30
C THR A 64 -13.34 6.76 -2.45
N ALA A 65 -12.64 6.22 -1.45
CA ALA A 65 -11.20 5.98 -1.50
C ALA A 65 -10.85 5.01 -2.64
N HIS A 66 -11.62 3.92 -2.78
CA HIS A 66 -11.43 2.94 -3.85
C HIS A 66 -11.59 3.57 -5.24
N ALA A 67 -12.65 4.36 -5.46
CA ALA A 67 -12.87 5.07 -6.72
C ALA A 67 -11.75 6.09 -6.99
N HIS A 68 -11.28 6.81 -5.96
CA HIS A 68 -10.20 7.78 -6.08
C HIS A 68 -8.86 7.11 -6.40
N ALA A 69 -8.56 5.97 -5.78
CA ALA A 69 -7.37 5.18 -6.08
C ALA A 69 -7.42 4.64 -7.51
N LEU A 70 -8.56 4.11 -7.97
CA LEU A 70 -8.72 3.65 -9.36
C LEU A 70 -8.68 4.79 -10.38
N ALA A 71 -9.05 6.00 -10.00
CA ALA A 71 -8.93 7.18 -10.87
C ALA A 71 -7.47 7.63 -11.06
N CYS A 72 -6.53 7.10 -10.28
CA CYS A 72 -5.12 7.45 -10.43
C CYS A 72 -4.53 6.91 -11.73
N PRO A 73 -3.61 7.65 -12.36
CA PRO A 73 -3.03 7.28 -13.65
C PRO A 73 -2.26 5.97 -13.56
N GLY A 74 -2.80 4.93 -14.21
CA GLY A 74 -2.22 3.57 -14.23
C GLY A 74 -2.58 2.72 -13.02
N ALA A 75 -3.44 3.19 -12.13
CA ALA A 75 -3.97 2.35 -11.07
C ALA A 75 -4.93 1.31 -11.64
N GLU A 76 -4.81 0.08 -11.16
CA GLU A 76 -5.60 -1.05 -11.63
C GLU A 76 -6.04 -1.91 -10.44
N PRO A 77 -7.21 -2.55 -10.50
CA PRO A 77 -7.62 -3.51 -9.49
C PRO A 77 -6.59 -4.66 -9.45
N ALA A 78 -6.20 -5.06 -8.23
CA ALA A 78 -5.17 -6.08 -8.07
C ALA A 78 -5.59 -7.40 -8.73
N GLY A 79 -4.62 -8.08 -9.36
CA GLY A 79 -4.82 -9.36 -10.03
C GLY A 79 -5.23 -10.50 -9.08
N TYR A 80 -5.33 -11.72 -9.62
CA TYR A 80 -5.63 -12.93 -8.84
C TYR A 80 -6.93 -12.89 -8.02
N GLY A 81 -7.91 -12.08 -8.45
CA GLY A 81 -9.19 -11.93 -7.76
C GLY A 81 -9.13 -11.02 -6.52
N LEU A 82 -7.97 -10.45 -6.20
CA LEU A 82 -7.82 -9.50 -5.09
C LEU A 82 -8.59 -8.20 -5.35
N GLY A 83 -8.71 -7.77 -6.60
CA GLY A 83 -9.54 -6.62 -6.98
C GLY A 83 -10.99 -6.73 -6.51
N LYS A 84 -11.59 -7.93 -6.54
CA LYS A 84 -12.95 -8.16 -6.02
C LYS A 84 -13.05 -8.00 -4.50
N ALA A 85 -11.93 -8.15 -3.79
CA ALA A 85 -11.83 -7.94 -2.35
C ALA A 85 -11.45 -6.49 -1.99
N GLY A 86 -11.45 -5.57 -2.95
CA GLY A 86 -11.17 -4.14 -2.73
C GLY A 86 -9.69 -3.77 -2.85
N TRP A 87 -8.83 -4.67 -3.36
CA TRP A 87 -7.41 -4.35 -3.52
C TRP A 87 -7.16 -3.55 -4.81
N VAL A 88 -6.46 -2.44 -4.68
CA VAL A 88 -6.09 -1.55 -5.79
C VAL A 88 -4.57 -1.44 -5.83
N SER A 89 -3.99 -1.63 -7.01
CA SER A 89 -2.56 -1.45 -7.27
C SER A 89 -2.32 -0.09 -7.90
N ILE A 90 -1.50 0.74 -7.26
CA ILE A 90 -1.18 2.08 -7.70
C ILE A 90 0.31 2.15 -8.10
N PRO A 91 0.65 2.39 -9.38
CA PRO A 91 2.02 2.55 -9.80
C PRO A 91 2.57 3.92 -9.36
N LEU A 92 3.76 3.93 -8.74
CA LEU A 92 4.42 5.14 -8.27
C LEU A 92 5.27 5.83 -9.34
N GLU A 93 5.61 5.11 -10.40
CA GLU A 93 6.49 5.60 -11.48
C GLU A 93 5.76 6.50 -12.49
N ARG A 94 4.43 6.41 -12.56
CA ARG A 94 3.61 7.19 -13.49
C ARG A 94 3.64 8.68 -13.13
N GLN A 95 3.76 9.53 -14.15
CA GLN A 95 3.58 10.98 -13.98
C GLN A 95 2.12 11.24 -13.57
N GLY A 96 1.92 11.99 -12.48
CA GLY A 96 0.59 12.17 -11.87
C GLY A 96 0.23 11.12 -10.81
N ALA A 97 1.13 10.19 -10.47
CA ALA A 97 0.93 9.31 -9.32
C ALA A 97 0.68 10.12 -8.05
N PRO A 98 -0.19 9.64 -7.14
CA PRO A 98 -0.58 10.35 -5.93
C PRO A 98 0.62 10.74 -5.06
N ALA A 99 0.42 11.75 -4.23
CA ALA A 99 1.41 12.17 -3.25
C ALA A 99 1.64 11.06 -2.21
N ALA A 100 2.83 11.06 -1.58
CA ALA A 100 3.13 10.10 -0.53
C ALA A 100 2.12 10.16 0.63
N GLU A 101 1.58 11.35 0.92
CA GLU A 101 0.58 11.56 1.97
C GLU A 101 -0.71 10.79 1.67
N VAL A 102 -1.28 10.98 0.48
CA VAL A 102 -2.48 10.25 0.02
C VAL A 102 -2.27 8.72 0.06
N LEU A 103 -1.07 8.26 -0.32
CA LEU A 103 -0.72 6.85 -0.23
C LEU A 103 -0.67 6.38 1.23
N CYS A 104 -0.16 7.19 2.16
CA CYS A 104 -0.17 6.88 3.59
C CYS A 104 -1.60 6.79 4.14
N ASP A 105 -2.50 7.71 3.77
CA ASP A 105 -3.92 7.63 4.14
C ASP A 105 -4.56 6.31 3.69
N TRP A 106 -4.32 5.90 2.45
CA TRP A 106 -4.81 4.62 1.93
C TRP A 106 -4.18 3.40 2.60
N VAL A 107 -2.91 3.50 2.97
CA VAL A 107 -2.23 2.46 3.77
C VAL A 107 -2.85 2.35 5.15
N GLU A 108 -3.18 3.46 5.79
CA GLU A 108 -3.87 3.47 7.09
C GLU A 108 -5.26 2.84 6.97
N GLU A 109 -6.04 3.19 5.94
CA GLU A 109 -7.34 2.56 5.70
C GLU A 109 -7.18 1.04 5.54
N SER A 110 -6.25 0.61 4.69
CA SER A 110 -5.96 -0.81 4.49
C SER A 110 -5.56 -1.51 5.79
N TYR A 111 -4.74 -0.83 6.61
CA TYR A 111 -4.39 -1.31 7.94
C TYR A 111 -5.64 -1.45 8.83
N ARG A 112 -6.51 -0.44 8.90
CA ARG A 112 -7.76 -0.50 9.68
C ARG A 112 -8.69 -1.62 9.21
N VAL A 113 -8.69 -1.94 7.91
CA VAL A 113 -9.48 -3.04 7.33
C VAL A 113 -8.94 -4.43 7.73
N ILE A 114 -7.61 -4.57 7.82
CA ILE A 114 -6.96 -5.87 8.05
C ILE A 114 -6.63 -6.12 9.53
N ALA A 115 -6.29 -5.07 10.26
CA ALA A 115 -5.85 -5.13 11.64
C ALA A 115 -7.02 -5.55 12.57
N PRO A 116 -6.74 -6.34 13.61
CA PRO A 116 -7.73 -6.63 14.65
C PRO A 116 -8.12 -5.35 15.40
N LYS A 117 -9.37 -5.30 15.88
CA LYS A 117 -9.94 -4.16 16.63
C LYS A 117 -9.03 -3.64 17.77
N ARG A 118 -8.26 -4.52 18.41
CA ARG A 118 -7.31 -4.16 19.47
C ARG A 118 -6.22 -3.20 18.97
N LEU A 119 -5.69 -3.45 17.78
CA LEU A 119 -4.62 -2.63 17.21
C LEU A 119 -5.17 -1.35 16.57
N ILE A 120 -6.41 -1.37 16.08
CA ILE A 120 -7.12 -0.16 15.66
C ILE A 120 -7.32 0.77 16.87
N ALA A 121 -7.73 0.23 18.02
CA ALA A 121 -7.86 1.02 19.24
C ALA A 121 -6.51 1.60 19.73
N ALA A 122 -5.41 0.88 19.54
CA ALA A 122 -4.07 1.38 19.85
C ALA A 122 -3.63 2.49 18.89
N LEU A 123 -4.04 2.42 17.61
CA LEU A 123 -3.80 3.48 16.63
C LEU A 123 -4.58 4.76 16.96
N ASP A 124 -5.84 4.64 17.39
CA ASP A 124 -6.71 5.78 17.75
C ASP A 124 -6.32 6.46 19.08
N GLY A 125 -5.65 5.71 19.96
CA GLY A 125 -5.19 6.19 21.26
C GLY A 125 -3.75 6.71 21.32
N ALA A 126 -3.02 6.67 20.19
CA ALA A 126 -1.63 7.14 20.07
C ALA A 126 -1.58 8.60 19.58
#